data_AF-A0A2D5P7K4-F1
#
_entry.id   AF-A0A2D5P7K4-F1
#
_cell.length_a   1.000
_cell.length_b   1.000
_cell.length_c   1.000
_cell.angle_alpha   90.00
_cell.angle_beta   90.00
_cell.angle_gamma   90.00
#
_symmetry.space_group_name_H-M   'P 1'
#
loop_
_entity.id
_entity.type
_entity.pdbx_description
1 polymer ?
#
loop_
_entity_poly.entity_id
_entity_poly.type
_entity_poly.pdbx_seq_one_letter_code
_entity_poly.pdbx_strand_id
1 'polypeptide(L)'
;MKYKISKIILISTFTINLSSSTLSTSDIRYELAKEYSSKKSKKYDIKKAYNLLVDNVNENHSKSQILIARFFLIGLAVEKDYEKALYYFKEASKQKEYTANCYIAYMYASGKGVFPNFGRAHVFAKSEYQKGNKVCKKVWNDYNLGKYTKDKGWNIGDYNKPIK
;
A
#
# COMPACT_ATOMS: atom_id res chain seq x y z
N MET A 1 33.98 21.01 5.89
CA MET A 1 32.89 20.96 4.90
C MET A 1 33.03 19.70 4.04
N LYS A 2 32.61 18.54 4.54
CA LYS A 2 32.61 17.25 3.80
C LYS A 2 31.27 16.58 4.12
N TYR A 3 30.77 15.69 3.27
CA TYR A 3 29.44 15.03 3.32
C TYR A 3 28.27 15.74 2.63
N LYS A 4 28.40 16.05 1.33
CA LYS A 4 27.22 16.18 0.43
C LYS A 4 27.28 15.32 -0.84
N ILE A 5 28.37 14.59 -1.06
CA ILE A 5 28.65 13.89 -2.33
C ILE A 5 28.18 12.42 -2.34
N SER A 6 27.85 11.81 -1.20
CA SER A 6 27.53 10.37 -1.12
C SER A 6 26.11 10.00 -1.62
N LYS A 7 25.14 10.92 -1.63
CA LYS A 7 23.74 10.61 -1.99
C LYS A 7 23.52 10.48 -3.49
N ILE A 8 24.26 11.23 -4.30
CA ILE A 8 24.13 11.25 -5.77
C ILE A 8 24.83 10.03 -6.40
N ILE A 9 26.01 9.66 -5.89
CA ILE A 9 26.82 8.55 -6.42
C ILE A 9 26.14 7.18 -6.20
N LEU A 10 25.40 7.01 -5.11
CA LEU A 10 24.70 5.75 -4.85
C LEU A 10 23.49 5.53 -5.79
N ILE A 11 22.86 6.61 -6.24
CA ILE A 11 21.77 6.56 -7.21
C ILE A 11 22.34 6.31 -8.62
N SER A 12 23.46 6.95 -8.98
CA SER A 12 24.07 6.80 -10.30
C SER A 12 24.70 5.42 -10.54
N THR A 13 25.28 4.79 -9.52
CA THR A 13 25.84 3.43 -9.66
C THR A 13 24.76 2.35 -9.75
N PHE A 14 23.60 2.57 -9.14
CA PHE A 14 22.44 1.69 -9.30
C PHE A 14 21.85 1.78 -10.72
N THR A 15 21.87 2.96 -11.36
CA THR A 15 21.36 3.14 -12.73
C THR A 15 22.23 2.47 -13.80
N ILE A 16 23.54 2.29 -13.56
CA ILE A 16 24.47 1.78 -14.58
C ILE A 16 24.35 0.25 -14.76
N ASN A 17 23.87 -0.50 -13.76
CA ASN A 17 23.80 -1.97 -13.82
C ASN A 17 22.46 -2.55 -14.33
N LEU A 18 21.50 -1.71 -14.73
CA LEU A 18 20.13 -2.11 -15.12
C LEU A 18 19.76 -1.72 -16.56
N SER A 19 20.75 -1.50 -17.43
CA SER A 19 20.60 -0.99 -18.81
C SER A 19 19.93 -1.96 -19.80
N SER A 20 18.93 -2.75 -19.39
CA SER A 20 18.01 -3.47 -20.27
C SER A 20 16.52 -3.35 -19.91
N SER A 21 16.14 -2.48 -18.96
CA SER A 21 14.74 -2.10 -18.74
C SER A 21 14.65 -0.66 -18.24
N THR A 22 13.93 0.20 -18.94
CA THR A 22 13.76 1.62 -18.58
C THR A 22 12.83 1.76 -17.36
N LEU A 23 13.32 1.39 -16.18
CA LEU A 23 12.65 1.68 -14.92
C LEU A 23 12.67 3.19 -14.67
N SER A 24 11.51 3.78 -14.37
CA SER A 24 11.43 5.19 -14.02
C SER A 24 12.16 5.46 -12.70
N THR A 25 12.55 6.70 -12.44
CA THR A 25 13.13 7.09 -11.15
C THR A 25 12.20 6.78 -9.97
N SER A 26 10.88 6.85 -10.18
CA SER A 26 9.88 6.41 -9.19
C SER A 26 9.89 4.90 -8.94
N ASP A 27 10.03 4.08 -9.99
CA ASP A 27 10.13 2.62 -9.83
C ASP A 27 11.40 2.24 -9.06
N ILE A 28 12.53 2.88 -9.37
CA ILE A 28 13.80 2.67 -8.68
C ILE A 28 13.66 3.04 -7.19
N ARG A 29 13.07 4.20 -6.88
CA ARG A 29 12.81 4.60 -5.49
C ARG A 29 11.89 3.63 -4.76
N TYR A 30 10.89 3.08 -5.45
CA TYR A 30 10.00 2.08 -4.88
C TYR A 30 10.74 0.77 -4.54
N GLU A 31 11.57 0.27 -5.46
CA GLU A 31 12.38 -0.93 -5.21
C GLU A 31 13.41 -0.72 -4.10
N LEU A 32 14.05 0.45 -4.06
CA LEU A 32 14.93 0.84 -2.95
C LEU A 32 14.16 0.91 -1.63
N ALA A 33 12.96 1.51 -1.61
CA ALA A 33 12.14 1.58 -0.40
C ALA A 33 11.76 0.18 0.11
N LYS A 34 11.46 -0.77 -0.79
CA LYS A 34 11.24 -2.17 -0.41
C LYS A 34 12.48 -2.80 0.22
N GLU A 35 13.65 -2.61 -0.39
CA GLU A 35 14.93 -3.11 0.15
C GLU A 35 15.21 -2.52 1.54
N TYR A 36 15.10 -1.20 1.69
CA TYR A 36 15.28 -0.48 2.95
C TYR A 36 14.26 -0.90 4.03
N SER A 37 13.05 -1.28 3.63
CA SER A 37 12.00 -1.74 4.57
C SER A 37 12.17 -3.20 5.04
N SER A 38 13.02 -3.99 4.38
CA SER A 38 13.17 -5.41 4.68
C SER A 38 14.18 -5.63 5.81
N LYS A 39 13.72 -6.13 6.97
CA LYS A 39 14.59 -6.48 8.12
C LYS A 39 15.67 -7.51 7.80
N LYS A 40 15.53 -8.26 6.70
CA LYS A 40 16.53 -9.24 6.22
C LYS A 40 17.63 -8.60 5.37
N SER A 41 17.41 -7.38 4.87
CA SER A 41 18.38 -6.67 4.04
C SER A 41 19.51 -6.11 4.90
N LYS A 42 20.76 -6.21 4.41
CA LYS A 42 21.91 -5.50 5.01
C LYS A 42 21.73 -3.99 4.96
N LYS A 43 20.87 -3.49 4.08
CA LYS A 43 20.52 -2.08 3.94
C LYS A 43 19.27 -1.70 4.74
N TYR A 44 18.78 -2.50 5.68
CA TYR A 44 17.57 -2.15 6.44
C TYR A 44 17.67 -0.76 7.08
N ASP A 45 16.78 0.15 6.69
CA ASP A 45 16.62 1.49 7.25
C ASP A 45 15.18 1.96 6.98
N ILE A 46 14.32 1.78 7.97
CA ILE A 46 12.88 2.04 7.81
C ILE A 46 12.58 3.55 7.63
N LYS A 47 13.40 4.44 8.19
CA LYS A 47 13.24 5.90 8.02
C LYS A 47 13.61 6.32 6.61
N LYS A 48 14.70 5.77 6.07
CA LYS A 48 15.08 6.02 4.67
C LYS A 48 14.05 5.44 3.69
N ALA A 49 13.51 4.25 3.96
CA ALA A 49 12.40 3.69 3.19
C ALA A 49 11.20 4.64 3.16
N TYR A 50 10.79 5.15 4.32
CA TYR A 50 9.67 6.08 4.43
C TYR A 50 9.89 7.36 3.61
N ASN A 51 11.07 7.99 3.72
CA ASN A 51 11.37 9.23 2.98
C ASN A 51 11.32 9.02 1.46
N LEU A 52 11.86 7.90 0.95
CA LEU A 52 11.77 7.55 -0.47
C LEU A 52 10.30 7.39 -0.94
N LEU A 53 9.44 6.88 -0.06
CA LEU A 53 8.02 6.74 -0.34
C LEU A 53 7.28 8.07 -0.34
N VAL A 54 7.62 8.99 0.57
CA VAL A 54 7.05 10.35 0.59
C VAL A 54 7.32 11.04 -0.75
N ASP A 55 8.56 11.00 -1.24
CA ASP A 55 8.92 11.58 -2.53
C ASP A 55 8.11 10.95 -3.68
N ASN A 56 7.99 9.62 -3.71
CA ASN A 56 7.23 8.91 -4.74
C ASN A 56 5.72 9.18 -4.68
N VAL A 57 5.15 9.36 -3.49
CA VAL A 57 3.73 9.63 -3.30
C VAL A 57 3.38 11.04 -3.79
N ASN A 58 4.29 12.01 -3.63
CA ASN A 58 4.16 13.34 -4.21
C ASN A 58 4.14 13.31 -5.76
N GLU A 59 4.76 12.29 -6.36
CA GLU A 59 4.72 12.01 -7.79
C GLU A 59 3.57 11.06 -8.20
N ASN A 60 2.62 10.84 -7.30
CA ASN A 60 1.44 10.00 -7.51
C ASN A 60 1.75 8.51 -7.82
N HIS A 61 2.91 7.99 -7.43
CA HIS A 61 3.28 6.60 -7.72
C HIS A 61 2.45 5.58 -6.92
N SER A 62 1.57 4.85 -7.61
CA SER A 62 0.53 3.98 -7.03
C SER A 62 1.06 2.85 -6.13
N LYS A 63 2.13 2.15 -6.52
CA LYS A 63 2.73 1.09 -5.67
C LYS A 63 3.36 1.65 -4.40
N SER A 64 3.89 2.87 -4.47
CA SER A 64 4.42 3.57 -3.29
C SER A 64 3.31 4.04 -2.36
N GLN A 65 2.16 4.45 -2.91
CA GLN A 65 0.95 4.72 -2.11
C GLN A 65 0.51 3.48 -1.32
N ILE A 66 0.54 2.28 -1.93
CA ILE A 66 0.28 1.03 -1.18
C ILE A 66 1.29 0.83 -0.06
N LEU A 67 2.59 1.01 -0.33
CA LEU A 67 3.62 0.74 0.67
C LEU A 67 3.60 1.76 1.83
N ILE A 68 3.42 3.05 1.55
CA ILE A 68 3.32 4.07 2.59
C ILE A 68 2.03 3.89 3.41
N ALA A 69 0.92 3.50 2.76
CA ALA A 69 -0.33 3.17 3.46
C ALA A 69 -0.12 2.04 4.47
N ARG A 70 0.67 1.03 4.12
CA ARG A 70 1.05 -0.04 5.06
C ARG A 70 1.88 0.50 6.22
N PHE A 71 2.78 1.46 6.00
CA PHE A 71 3.55 2.06 7.08
C PHE A 71 2.63 2.72 8.11
N PHE A 72 1.63 3.47 7.66
CA PHE A 72 0.60 4.03 8.52
C PHE A 72 -0.33 2.96 9.14
N LEU A 73 -0.66 1.89 8.42
CA LEU A 73 -1.54 0.84 8.91
C LEU A 73 -0.95 0.06 10.10
N ILE A 74 0.35 -0.25 10.05
CA ILE A 74 1.00 -1.07 11.09
C ILE A 74 1.96 -0.30 11.99
N GLY A 75 2.20 0.98 11.72
CA GLY A 75 3.08 1.84 12.52
C GLY A 75 4.57 1.57 12.25
N LEU A 76 4.96 1.50 10.97
CA LEU A 76 6.38 1.37 10.58
C LEU A 76 6.97 2.75 10.28
N ALA A 77 8.09 3.10 10.92
CA ALA A 77 8.75 4.42 10.89
C ALA A 77 7.92 5.61 11.42
N VAL A 78 6.59 5.52 11.33
CA VAL A 78 5.61 6.52 11.79
C VAL A 78 4.61 5.86 12.72
N GLU A 79 3.88 6.67 13.49
CA GLU A 79 2.75 6.18 14.29
C GLU A 79 1.63 5.65 13.40
N LYS A 80 0.77 4.80 13.99
CA LYS A 80 -0.39 4.28 13.28
C LYS A 80 -1.35 5.41 12.97
N ASP A 81 -1.73 5.51 11.71
CA ASP A 81 -2.68 6.50 11.22
C ASP A 81 -3.60 5.82 10.21
N TYR A 82 -4.73 5.30 10.71
CA TYR A 82 -5.62 4.53 9.86
C TYR A 82 -6.33 5.39 8.82
N GLU A 83 -6.50 6.69 9.07
CA GLU A 83 -7.09 7.60 8.10
C GLU A 83 -6.16 7.80 6.92
N LYS A 84 -4.87 8.08 7.16
CA LYS A 84 -3.87 8.17 6.08
C LYS A 84 -3.65 6.85 5.37
N ALA A 85 -3.65 5.73 6.10
CA ALA A 85 -3.57 4.40 5.47
C ALA A 85 -4.71 4.19 4.47
N LEU A 86 -5.95 4.44 4.90
CA LEU A 86 -7.11 4.30 4.04
C LEU A 86 -7.09 5.28 2.86
N TYR A 87 -6.66 6.53 3.10
CA TYR A 87 -6.49 7.54 2.06
C TYR A 87 -5.57 7.04 0.94
N TYR A 88 -4.33 6.64 1.26
CA TYR A 88 -3.37 6.21 0.25
C TYR A 88 -3.76 4.89 -0.43
N PHE A 89 -4.42 3.95 0.27
CA PHE A 89 -4.96 2.77 -0.40
C PHE A 89 -6.04 3.12 -1.43
N LYS A 90 -6.90 4.13 -1.15
CA LYS A 90 -7.88 4.57 -2.15
C LYS A 90 -7.23 5.25 -3.34
N GLU A 91 -6.24 6.11 -3.12
CA GLU A 91 -5.52 6.75 -4.22
C GLU A 91 -4.89 5.70 -5.14
N ALA A 92 -4.26 4.66 -4.56
CA ALA A 92 -3.73 3.54 -5.34
C ALA A 92 -4.84 2.76 -6.08
N SER A 93 -5.98 2.51 -5.41
CA SER A 93 -7.13 1.82 -6.01
C SER A 93 -7.72 2.59 -7.20
N LYS A 94 -7.86 3.92 -7.10
CA LYS A 94 -8.29 4.80 -8.20
C LYS A 94 -7.36 4.70 -9.41
N GLN A 95 -6.08 4.46 -9.18
CA GLN A 95 -5.07 4.20 -10.20
C GLN A 95 -5.05 2.75 -10.71
N LYS A 96 -6.07 1.93 -10.38
CA LYS A 96 -6.21 0.53 -10.78
C LYS A 96 -5.15 -0.41 -10.19
N GLU A 97 -4.44 0.00 -9.14
CA GLU A 97 -3.61 -0.92 -8.35
C GLU A 97 -4.48 -1.74 -7.40
N TYR A 98 -5.14 -2.76 -7.94
CA TYR A 98 -6.18 -3.51 -7.24
C TYR A 98 -5.70 -4.27 -5.99
N THR A 99 -4.39 -4.47 -5.80
CA THR A 99 -3.86 -4.96 -4.51
C THR A 99 -4.24 -4.04 -3.34
N ALA A 100 -4.42 -2.74 -3.59
CA ALA A 100 -4.91 -1.81 -2.59
C ALA A 100 -6.33 -2.17 -2.09
N ASN A 101 -7.19 -2.72 -2.95
CA ASN A 101 -8.54 -3.17 -2.55
C ASN A 101 -8.49 -4.29 -1.51
N CYS A 102 -7.47 -5.15 -1.53
CA CYS A 102 -7.29 -6.18 -0.50
C CYS A 102 -7.01 -5.56 0.88
N TYR A 103 -6.26 -4.46 0.93
CA TYR A 103 -6.00 -3.75 2.18
C TYR A 103 -7.21 -2.94 2.64
N ILE A 104 -7.96 -2.34 1.71
CA ILE A 104 -9.24 -1.68 2.02
C ILE A 104 -10.21 -2.71 2.61
N ALA A 105 -10.32 -3.90 2.00
CA ALA A 105 -11.13 -5.00 2.52
C ALA A 105 -10.68 -5.43 3.92
N TYR A 106 -9.37 -5.53 4.16
CA TYR A 106 -8.83 -5.80 5.50
C TYR A 106 -9.27 -4.74 6.51
N MET A 107 -9.19 -3.45 6.15
CA MET A 107 -9.57 -2.37 7.06
C MET A 107 -11.06 -2.44 7.44
N TYR A 108 -11.95 -2.71 6.48
CA TYR A 108 -13.37 -2.92 6.78
C TYR A 108 -13.66 -4.21 7.55
N ALA A 109 -12.96 -5.30 7.28
CA ALA A 109 -13.17 -6.54 8.01
C ALA A 109 -12.64 -6.44 9.46
N SER A 110 -11.55 -5.71 9.67
CA SER A 110 -10.91 -5.55 10.98
C SER A 110 -11.41 -4.34 11.79
N GLY A 111 -12.16 -3.42 11.19
CA GLY A 111 -12.60 -2.19 11.85
C GLY A 111 -11.48 -1.16 12.08
N LYS A 112 -10.40 -1.21 11.31
CA LYS A 112 -9.26 -0.30 11.49
C LYS A 112 -9.46 1.01 10.75
N GLY A 113 -9.72 2.09 11.49
CA GLY A 113 -9.97 3.43 10.94
C GLY A 113 -11.30 3.59 10.21
N VAL A 114 -12.16 2.57 10.27
CA VAL A 114 -13.50 2.55 9.68
C VAL A 114 -14.40 1.68 10.55
N PHE A 115 -15.70 1.94 10.52
CA PHE A 115 -16.65 1.01 11.11
C PHE A 115 -16.59 -0.36 10.39
N PRO A 116 -16.55 -1.47 11.13
CA PRO A 116 -16.51 -2.79 10.54
C PRO A 116 -17.67 -3.02 9.57
N ASN A 117 -17.38 -3.58 8.40
CA ASN A 117 -18.39 -3.96 7.41
C ASN A 117 -17.90 -5.12 6.53
N PHE A 118 -18.36 -6.33 6.84
CA PHE A 118 -17.96 -7.53 6.10
C PHE A 118 -18.52 -7.59 4.67
N GLY A 119 -19.70 -7.03 4.42
CA GLY A 119 -20.26 -6.96 3.06
C GLY A 119 -19.45 -6.04 2.17
N ARG A 120 -19.02 -4.90 2.71
CA ARG A 120 -18.07 -3.99 2.06
C ARG A 120 -16.72 -4.64 1.82
N ALA A 121 -16.18 -5.32 2.84
CA ALA A 121 -14.93 -6.05 2.72
C ALA A 121 -15.01 -7.13 1.63
N HIS A 122 -16.12 -7.88 1.55
CA HIS A 122 -16.39 -8.84 0.49
C HIS A 122 -16.29 -8.17 -0.88
N VAL A 123 -17.02 -7.07 -1.11
CA VAL A 123 -17.04 -6.37 -2.39
C VAL A 123 -15.63 -5.95 -2.83
N PHE A 124 -14.85 -5.33 -1.94
CA PHE A 124 -13.48 -4.93 -2.26
C PHE A 124 -12.53 -6.12 -2.50
N ALA A 125 -12.67 -7.22 -1.75
CA ALA A 125 -11.77 -8.37 -1.88
C ALA A 125 -12.11 -9.29 -3.05
N LYS A 126 -13.38 -9.36 -3.48
CA LYS A 126 -13.91 -10.43 -4.34
C LYS A 126 -13.13 -10.67 -5.63
N SER A 127 -12.90 -9.62 -6.42
CA SER A 127 -12.25 -9.77 -7.72
C SER A 127 -10.81 -10.29 -7.58
N GLU A 128 -10.04 -9.69 -6.68
CA GLU A 128 -8.63 -10.06 -6.46
C GLU A 128 -8.48 -11.38 -5.72
N TYR A 129 -9.45 -11.74 -4.86
CA TYR A 129 -9.56 -13.08 -4.28
C TYR A 129 -9.70 -14.16 -5.38
N GLN A 130 -10.60 -13.95 -6.34
CA GLN A 130 -10.84 -14.88 -7.46
C GLN A 130 -9.60 -15.03 -8.36
N LYS A 131 -8.84 -13.94 -8.57
CA LYS A 131 -7.54 -13.97 -9.27
C LYS A 131 -6.41 -14.58 -8.45
N GLY A 132 -6.66 -14.94 -7.20
CA GLY A 132 -5.69 -15.61 -6.35
C GLY A 132 -4.70 -14.69 -5.63
N ASN A 133 -4.99 -13.39 -5.52
CA ASN A 133 -4.17 -12.46 -4.76
C ASN A 133 -4.02 -12.94 -3.31
N LYS A 134 -2.78 -13.12 -2.84
CA LYS A 134 -2.48 -13.71 -1.53
C LYS A 134 -3.05 -12.89 -0.36
N VAL A 135 -3.03 -11.56 -0.46
CA VAL A 135 -3.55 -10.67 0.59
C VAL A 135 -5.07 -10.81 0.67
N CYS A 136 -5.75 -10.73 -0.48
CA CYS A 136 -7.21 -10.94 -0.52
C CYS A 136 -7.61 -12.34 -0.09
N LYS A 137 -6.90 -13.40 -0.50
CA LYS A 137 -7.12 -14.78 -0.04
C LYS A 137 -7.04 -14.89 1.48
N LYS A 138 -6.02 -14.29 2.08
CA LYS A 138 -5.87 -14.26 3.54
C LYS A 138 -7.07 -13.56 4.19
N VAL A 139 -7.37 -12.33 3.80
CA VAL A 139 -8.49 -11.55 4.37
C VAL A 139 -9.84 -12.25 4.17
N TRP A 140 -10.06 -12.83 2.99
CA TRP A 140 -11.28 -13.55 2.65
C TRP A 140 -11.52 -14.74 3.57
N ASN A 141 -10.47 -15.53 3.82
CA ASN A 141 -10.55 -16.73 4.65
C ASN A 141 -10.62 -16.36 6.14
N ASP A 142 -9.78 -15.44 6.60
CA ASP A 142 -9.71 -15.01 8.01
C ASP A 142 -11.06 -14.48 8.52
N TYR A 143 -11.80 -13.77 7.67
CA TYR A 143 -13.07 -13.13 8.01
C TYR A 143 -14.30 -13.83 7.40
N ASN A 144 -14.10 -14.98 6.74
CA ASN A 144 -15.15 -15.74 6.08
C ASN A 144 -16.04 -14.88 5.16
N LEU A 145 -15.40 -14.06 4.32
CA LEU A 145 -16.09 -13.02 3.54
C LEU A 145 -17.09 -13.61 2.54
N GLY A 146 -16.95 -14.86 2.14
CA GLY A 146 -17.90 -15.55 1.26
C GLY A 146 -19.35 -15.57 1.79
N LYS A 147 -19.56 -15.46 3.10
CA LYS A 147 -20.91 -15.40 3.72
C LYS A 147 -21.60 -14.04 3.53
N TYR A 148 -20.85 -12.99 3.22
CA TYR A 148 -21.33 -11.60 3.22
C TYR A 148 -21.39 -11.02 1.80
N THR A 149 -22.20 -11.63 0.93
CA THR A 149 -22.21 -11.32 -0.52
C THR A 149 -22.77 -9.96 -0.91
N LYS A 150 -23.34 -9.20 0.04
CA LYS A 150 -23.93 -7.88 -0.17
C LYS A 150 -23.46 -6.91 0.90
N ASP A 151 -23.12 -5.69 0.52
CA ASP A 151 -22.96 -4.59 1.47
C ASP A 151 -24.35 -4.13 1.94
N LYS A 152 -24.69 -4.45 3.19
CA LYS A 152 -25.92 -4.02 3.86
C LYS A 152 -25.73 -2.78 4.73
N GLY A 153 -24.61 -2.06 4.56
CA GLY A 153 -24.30 -0.86 5.29
C GLY A 153 -25.29 0.27 5.03
N TRP A 154 -25.20 1.34 5.82
CA TRP A 154 -26.09 2.49 5.71
C TRP A 154 -25.80 3.33 4.47
N ASN A 155 -26.86 3.74 3.76
CA ASN A 155 -26.81 4.55 2.54
C ASN A 155 -26.72 6.06 2.86
N ILE A 156 -25.80 6.41 3.75
CA ILE A 156 -25.55 7.78 4.22
C ILE A 156 -24.26 8.26 3.58
N GLY A 157 -24.28 8.62 2.29
CA GLY A 157 -23.14 9.29 1.65
C GLY A 157 -21.78 8.57 1.81
N ASP A 158 -20.67 9.31 1.77
CA ASP A 158 -19.32 8.73 1.67
C ASP A 158 -18.76 8.09 2.95
N TYR A 159 -19.04 6.79 3.14
CA TYR A 159 -18.21 5.89 3.96
C TYR A 159 -17.30 5.00 3.12
N ASN A 160 -16.84 5.51 1.97
CA ASN A 160 -15.64 5.17 1.23
C ASN A 160 -15.55 4.02 0.21
N LYS A 161 -16.53 3.67 -0.66
CA LYS A 161 -17.94 3.29 -0.53
C LYS A 161 -18.13 2.09 -1.46
N PRO A 162 -18.74 1.00 -1.02
CA PRO A 162 -19.85 0.46 -1.81
C PRO A 162 -21.18 0.73 -1.13
N ILE A 163 -22.10 1.34 -1.88
CA ILE A 163 -23.51 0.95 -2.04
C ILE A 163 -23.93 1.41 -3.45
N LYS A 164 -24.16 0.44 -4.34
CA LYS A 164 -25.41 0.20 -5.08
C LYS A 164 -25.48 -1.31 -5.32
#